data_AF-A0A644XSP0-F1
#
_entry.id   AF-A0A644XSP0-F1
#
_cell.length_a   1.000
_cell.length_b   1.000
_cell.length_c   1.000
_cell.angle_alpha   90.00
_cell.angle_beta   90.00
_cell.angle_gamma   90.00
#
_symmetry.space_group_name_H-M   'P 1'
#
loop_
_entity.id
_entity.type
_entity.pdbx_description
1 polymer ?
#
loop_
_entity_poly.entity_id
_entity_poly.type
_entity_poly.pdbx_seq_one_letter_code
_entity_poly.pdbx_strand_id
1 'polypeptide(L)'
;MKFESLDGYFLCHVVSKKKVAKEILREQRVLHEMTQQQIADKAGIKIQQYQKFESGERSILTSSFQLACKVLRALEIDVNKFLDGEYALGGETTDGKHYNNTERLNSDNIDE
;
A
#
# COMPACT_ATOMS: atom_id res chain seq x y z
N MET A 1 31.81 -4.13 4.99
CA MET A 1 30.55 -4.25 4.24
C MET A 1 30.11 -2.82 3.91
N LYS A 2 30.11 -2.45 2.63
CA LYS A 2 29.77 -1.10 2.17
C LYS A 2 28.25 -0.99 2.03
N PHE A 3 27.69 0.11 2.51
CA PHE A 3 26.30 0.48 2.23
C PHE A 3 26.31 1.23 0.90
N GLU A 4 25.83 0.59 -0.16
CA GLU A 4 25.54 1.28 -1.42
C GLU A 4 24.11 1.80 -1.37
N SER A 5 23.98 3.11 -1.59
CA SER A 5 22.72 3.77 -1.83
C SER A 5 22.08 3.15 -3.07
N LEU A 6 20.89 2.58 -2.95
CA LEU A 6 20.08 2.13 -4.07
C LEU A 6 18.97 3.16 -4.28
N ASP A 7 19.16 4.00 -5.28
CA ASP A 7 18.23 5.02 -5.72
C ASP A 7 16.79 4.46 -5.84
N GLY A 8 15.93 4.87 -4.90
CA GLY A 8 14.49 4.70 -5.02
C GLY A 8 13.92 3.29 -4.80
N TYR A 9 14.70 2.30 -4.33
CA TYR A 9 14.20 0.95 -4.11
C TYR A 9 13.94 0.61 -2.63
N PHE A 10 12.72 0.17 -2.32
CA PHE A 10 12.42 -0.50 -1.05
C PHE A 10 12.69 -1.99 -1.19
N LEU A 11 13.61 -2.51 -0.37
CA LEU A 11 13.85 -3.95 -0.23
C LEU A 11 12.64 -4.59 0.47
N CYS A 12 11.63 -5.02 -0.29
CA CYS A 12 10.49 -5.76 0.25
C CYS A 12 10.94 -7.16 0.65
N HIS A 13 11.05 -7.34 1.96
CA HIS A 13 11.52 -8.53 2.65
C HIS A 13 10.92 -9.83 2.08
N VAL A 14 11.81 -10.71 1.62
CA VAL A 14 11.53 -12.02 1.04
C VAL A 14 11.06 -12.98 2.15
N VAL A 15 10.09 -13.83 1.81
CA VAL A 15 9.57 -15.00 2.57
C VAL A 15 8.45 -14.73 3.60
N SER A 16 7.23 -15.17 3.24
CA SER A 16 6.09 -15.60 4.08
C SER A 16 5.99 -15.13 5.54
N LYS A 17 5.98 -13.81 5.78
CA LYS A 17 5.60 -13.24 7.08
C LYS A 17 4.23 -12.57 6.98
N LYS A 18 3.32 -12.94 7.89
CA LYS A 18 2.06 -12.22 8.11
C LYS A 18 2.39 -10.75 8.41
N LYS A 19 1.96 -9.84 7.53
CA LYS A 19 2.24 -8.42 7.69
C LYS A 19 1.35 -7.79 8.74
N VAL A 20 1.89 -6.81 9.44
CA VAL A 20 1.11 -6.02 10.39
C VAL A 20 0.32 -4.98 9.62
N ALA A 21 -0.89 -4.64 10.07
CA ALA A 21 -1.80 -3.71 9.40
C ALA A 21 -1.13 -2.44 8.84
N LYS A 22 -0.25 -1.78 9.61
CA LYS A 22 0.47 -0.57 9.16
C LYS A 22 1.35 -0.78 7.92
N GLU A 23 1.95 -1.97 7.80
CA GLU A 23 2.81 -2.34 6.68
C GLU A 23 1.95 -2.54 5.43
N ILE A 24 0.82 -3.23 5.57
CA ILE A 24 -0.16 -3.43 4.49
C ILE A 24 -0.64 -2.07 3.95
N LEU A 25 -1.01 -1.13 4.82
CA LEU A 25 -1.46 0.20 4.39
C LEU A 25 -0.38 0.96 3.62
N ARG A 26 0.84 0.99 4.15
CA ARG A 26 1.98 1.68 3.52
C ARG A 26 2.31 1.07 2.16
N GLU A 27 2.35 -0.25 2.08
CA GLU A 27 2.69 -0.95 0.84
C GLU A 27 1.65 -0.75 -0.23
N GLN A 28 0.36 -0.90 0.11
CA GLN A 28 -0.73 -0.65 -0.85
C GLN A 28 -0.66 0.79 -1.37
N ARG A 29 -0.43 1.76 -0.49
CA ARG A 29 -0.25 3.15 -0.93
C ARG A 29 0.91 3.31 -1.93
N VAL A 30 2.06 2.71 -1.63
CA VAL A 30 3.25 2.79 -2.51
C VAL A 30 2.99 2.07 -3.84
N LEU A 31 2.29 0.93 -3.83
CA LEU A 31 1.89 0.20 -5.04
C LEU A 31 0.94 1.02 -5.93
N HIS A 32 0.04 1.81 -5.34
CA HIS A 32 -0.82 2.73 -6.06
C HIS A 32 -0.14 4.05 -6.44
N GLU A 33 1.15 4.24 -6.11
CA GLU A 33 1.92 5.47 -6.34
C GLU A 33 1.26 6.73 -5.74
N MET A 34 0.49 6.57 -4.67
CA MET A 34 -0.23 7.67 -4.03
C MET A 34 0.57 8.27 -2.87
N THR A 35 0.45 9.58 -2.69
CA THR A 35 0.92 10.28 -1.49
C THR A 35 -0.03 10.01 -0.32
N GLN A 36 0.47 10.20 0.91
CA GLN A 36 -0.37 10.08 2.12
C GLN A 36 -1.56 11.05 2.08
N GLN A 37 -1.38 12.23 1.49
CA GLN A 37 -2.43 13.24 1.33
C GLN A 37 -3.51 12.76 0.37
N GLN A 38 -3.13 12.24 -0.80
CA GLN A 38 -4.10 11.73 -1.77
C GLN A 38 -4.95 10.58 -1.21
N ILE A 39 -4.38 9.68 -0.40
CA ILE A 39 -5.17 8.64 0.29
C ILE A 39 -6.11 9.24 1.33
N ALA A 40 -5.64 10.19 2.14
CA ALA A 40 -6.47 10.85 3.13
C ALA A 40 -7.66 11.58 2.49
N ASP A 41 -7.43 12.26 1.36
CA ASP A 41 -8.44 12.95 0.59
C ASP A 41 -9.44 11.95 -0.03
N LYS A 42 -8.96 10.86 -0.66
CA LYS A 42 -9.80 9.79 -1.22
C LYS A 42 -10.65 9.10 -0.13
N ALA A 43 -10.12 8.95 1.08
CA ALA A 43 -10.84 8.40 2.23
C ALA A 43 -11.77 9.41 2.93
N GLY A 44 -11.65 10.71 2.61
CA GLY A 44 -12.39 11.78 3.29
C GLY A 44 -12.05 11.89 4.78
N ILE A 45 -10.76 11.81 5.12
CA ILE A 45 -10.23 11.90 6.48
C ILE A 45 -9.10 12.92 6.58
N LYS A 46 -8.74 13.33 7.80
CA LYS A 46 -7.58 14.22 7.98
C LYS A 46 -6.28 13.46 7.72
N ILE A 47 -5.31 14.09 7.04
CA ILE A 47 -3.96 13.57 6.79
C ILE A 47 -3.30 12.99 8.05
N GLN A 48 -3.42 13.69 9.19
CA GLN A 48 -2.86 13.25 10.46
C GLN A 48 -3.43 11.90 10.93
N GLN A 49 -4.71 11.62 10.64
CA GLN A 49 -5.32 10.33 10.99
C GLN A 49 -4.69 9.21 10.17
N TYR A 50 -4.48 9.44 8.87
CA TYR A 50 -3.83 8.47 8.00
C TYR A 50 -2.36 8.24 8.39
N GLN A 51 -1.62 9.31 8.68
CA GLN A 51 -0.22 9.25 9.16
C GLN A 51 -0.08 8.42 10.45
N LYS A 52 -1.03 8.54 11.39
CA LYS A 52 -1.06 7.72 12.60
C LYS A 52 -1.24 6.23 12.32
N PHE A 53 -1.97 5.88 11.25
CA PHE A 53 -2.12 4.49 10.82
C PHE A 53 -0.83 3.93 10.18
N GLU A 54 -0.21 4.66 9.25
CA GLU A 54 1.03 4.19 8.61
C GLU A 54 2.24 4.17 9.56
N SER A 55 2.33 5.10 10.51
CA SER A 55 3.36 5.09 11.55
C SER A 55 3.15 3.98 12.58
N GLY A 56 1.90 3.56 12.78
CA GLY A 56 1.50 2.62 13.82
C GLY A 56 1.26 3.26 15.19
N GLU A 57 1.28 4.60 15.30
CA GLU A 57 0.82 5.32 16.50
C GLU A 57 -0.63 4.93 16.84
N ARG A 58 -1.43 4.65 15.81
CA ARG A 58 -2.78 4.10 15.94
C ARG A 58 -2.95 2.89 15.06
N SER A 59 -3.58 1.84 15.59
CA SER A 59 -4.00 0.70 14.77
C SER A 59 -5.30 1.00 14.03
N ILE A 60 -5.36 0.66 12.75
CA ILE A 60 -6.60 0.70 11.97
C ILE A 60 -7.62 -0.33 12.49
N LEU A 61 -7.16 -1.45 13.04
CA LEU A 61 -8.01 -2.53 13.58
C LEU A 61 -8.77 -2.12 14.84
N THR A 62 -8.25 -1.14 15.60
CA THR A 62 -8.92 -0.61 16.80
C THR A 62 -9.69 0.68 16.52
N SER A 63 -9.75 1.12 15.27
CA SER A 63 -10.54 2.27 14.85
C SER A 63 -12.00 1.90 14.63
N SER A 64 -12.89 2.89 14.54
CA SER A 64 -14.27 2.61 14.18
C SER A 64 -14.33 1.93 12.81
N PHE A 65 -15.24 0.96 12.68
CA PHE A 65 -15.40 0.18 11.46
C PHE A 65 -15.58 1.06 10.22
N GLN A 66 -16.35 2.15 10.34
CA GLN A 66 -16.53 3.12 9.26
C GLN A 66 -15.23 3.79 8.82
N LEU A 67 -14.38 4.17 9.79
CA LEU A 67 -13.10 4.80 9.50
C LEU A 67 -12.13 3.81 8.85
N ALA A 68 -12.08 2.57 9.36
CA ALA A 68 -11.29 1.50 8.76
C ALA A 68 -11.73 1.24 7.31
N CYS A 69 -13.04 1.07 7.07
CA CYS A 69 -13.58 0.85 5.73
C CYS A 69 -13.27 2.00 4.76
N LYS A 70 -13.34 3.25 5.20
CA LYS A 70 -12.99 4.42 4.36
C LYS A 70 -11.53 4.33 3.88
N VAL A 71 -10.61 4.03 4.79
CA VAL A 71 -9.18 3.91 4.48
C VAL A 71 -8.91 2.69 3.58
N LEU A 72 -9.46 1.53 3.91
CA LEU A 72 -9.26 0.30 3.13
C LEU A 72 -9.80 0.45 1.70
N ARG A 73 -10.98 1.05 1.51
CA ARG A 73 -11.52 1.32 0.17
C ARG A 73 -10.70 2.34 -0.60
N ALA A 74 -10.16 3.37 0.06
CA ALA A 74 -9.30 4.35 -0.60
C ALA A 74 -8.01 3.70 -1.14
N LEU A 75 -7.51 2.68 -0.43
CA LEU A 75 -6.37 1.85 -0.82
C LEU A 75 -6.74 0.65 -1.69
N GLU A 76 -7.99 0.52 -2.12
CA GLU A 76 -8.48 -0.61 -2.93
C GLU A 76 -8.21 -1.99 -2.30
N ILE A 77 -8.17 -2.03 -0.97
CA ILE A 77 -8.03 -3.24 -0.17
C ILE A 77 -9.41 -3.85 0.06
N ASP A 78 -9.56 -5.13 -0.27
CA ASP A 78 -10.73 -5.91 0.12
C ASP A 78 -10.79 -6.04 1.65
N VAL A 79 -11.88 -5.54 2.23
CA VAL A 79 -12.08 -5.47 3.69
C VAL A 79 -12.14 -6.87 4.31
N ASN A 80 -12.76 -7.84 3.64
CA ASN A 80 -12.88 -9.20 4.16
C ASN A 80 -11.50 -9.86 4.19
N LYS A 81 -10.77 -9.82 3.07
CA LYS A 81 -9.39 -10.36 3.00
C LYS A 81 -8.45 -9.73 4.04
N PHE A 82 -8.61 -8.43 4.30
CA PHE A 82 -7.84 -7.73 5.31
C PHE A 82 -8.15 -8.22 6.73
N LEU A 83 -9.43 -8.44 7.05
CA LEU A 83 -9.87 -8.89 8.38
C LEU A 83 -9.53 -10.35 8.65
N ASP A 84 -9.65 -11.21 7.64
CA ASP A 84 -9.30 -12.63 7.72
C ASP A 84 -7.78 -12.84 7.83
N GLY A 85 -7.00 -11.78 7.60
CA GLY A 85 -5.55 -11.82 7.64
C GLY A 85 -4.94 -12.58 6.46
N GLU A 86 -5.72 -12.75 5.39
CA GLU A 86 -5.35 -13.43 4.14
C GLU A 86 -4.53 -12.55 3.20
N TYR A 87 -4.14 -11.35 3.65
CA TYR A 87 -3.28 -10.45 2.88
C TYR A 87 -1.83 -10.94 2.88
N ALA A 88 -1.55 -11.96 2.06
CA ALA A 88 -0.22 -12.40 1.66
C ALA A 88 0.13 -11.83 0.28
N LEU A 89 1.36 -11.35 0.09
CA LEU A 89 1.84 -10.88 -1.21
C LEU A 89 1.75 -12.00 -2.25
N GLY A 90 1.06 -11.75 -3.37
CA GLY A 90 1.02 -12.65 -4.54
C GLY A 90 -0.36 -13.07 -5.06
N GLY A 91 -1.45 -12.36 -4.71
CA GLY A 91 -2.82 -12.70 -5.14
C GLY A 91 -3.38 -11.79 -6.24
N GLU A 92 -4.02 -12.41 -7.22
CA GLU A 92 -4.58 -11.88 -8.46
C GLU A 92 -5.55 -10.69 -8.27
N THR A 93 -5.33 -9.60 -9.01
CA THR A 93 -6.34 -8.56 -9.26
C THR A 93 -7.21 -8.96 -10.46
N THR A 94 -8.51 -8.75 -10.36
CA THR A 94 -9.51 -9.11 -11.40
C THR A 94 -9.45 -8.27 -12.67
N ASP A 95 -8.53 -7.30 -12.75
CA ASP A 95 -8.42 -6.34 -13.86
C ASP A 95 -7.22 -6.62 -14.79
N GLY A 96 -6.74 -7.86 -14.85
CA GLY A 96 -5.86 -8.34 -15.92
C GLY A 96 -4.50 -7.65 -16.06
N LYS A 97 -4.08 -6.83 -15.09
CA LYS A 97 -2.74 -6.22 -15.08
C LYS A 97 -1.79 -7.08 -14.25
N HIS A 98 -1.14 -8.00 -14.94
CA HIS A 98 0.00 -8.74 -14.42
C HIS A 98 1.15 -7.78 -14.10
N TYR A 99 1.44 -7.57 -12.81
CA TYR A 99 2.77 -7.11 -12.42
C TYR A 99 3.66 -8.34 -12.33
N ASN A 100 4.16 -8.78 -13.49
CA ASN A 100 5.40 -9.53 -13.49
C ASN A 100 6.43 -8.60 -12.83
N ASN A 101 7.11 -9.08 -11.80
CA ASN A 101 8.43 -8.52 -11.52
C ASN A 101 9.17 -8.50 -12.87
N THR A 102 9.76 -7.36 -13.21
CA THR A 102 10.42 -7.06 -14.49
C THR A 102 9.47 -6.70 -15.64
N GLU A 103 9.27 -5.39 -15.81
CA GLU A 103 9.61 -4.60 -17.01
C GLU A 103 8.70 -3.36 -17.04
N ARG A 104 9.25 -2.24 -16.56
CA ARG A 104 8.69 -0.91 -16.86
C ARG A 104 8.67 -0.75 -18.37
N LEU A 105 7.49 -0.60 -18.96
CA LEU A 105 7.33 0.03 -20.28
C LEU A 105 7.72 1.50 -20.12
N ASN A 106 8.90 1.85 -20.62
CA ASN A 106 9.28 3.24 -20.84
C ASN A 106 8.33 3.83 -21.88
N SER A 107 7.48 4.76 -21.47
CA SER A 107 6.75 5.65 -22.38
C SER A 107 7.41 7.02 -22.37
N ASP A 108 8.61 7.11 -22.95
CA ASP A 108 9.17 8.38 -23.40
C ASP A 108 9.35 8.29 -24.92
N ASN A 109 8.25 8.47 -25.65
CA ASN A 109 8.28 9.07 -26.97
C ASN A 109 7.51 10.39 -26.85
N ILE A 110 8.25 11.45 -26.55
CA ILE A 110 7.85 12.82 -26.87
C ILE A 110 8.99 13.36 -27.73
N ASP A 111 8.59 13.71 -28.94
CA ASP A 111 9.34 14.17 -30.10
C ASP A 111 10.46 15.19 -29.79
N GLU A 112 11.64 14.99 -30.39
CA GLU A 112 12.35 15.99 -31.20
C GLU A 112 13.33 15.33 -32.19
#